data_AF-A0A348VYK0-F1
#
_entry.id   AF-A0A348VYK0-F1
#
_cell.length_a   1.000
_cell.length_b   1.000
_cell.length_c   1.000
_cell.angle_alpha   90.00
_cell.angle_beta   90.00
_cell.angle_gamma   90.00
#
_symmetry.space_group_name_H-M   'P 1'
#
loop_
_entity.id
_entity.type
_entity.pdbx_description
1 polymer ?
#
loop_
_entity_poly.entity_id
_entity_poly.type
_entity_poly.pdbx_seq_one_letter_code
_entity_poly.pdbx_strand_id
1 'polypeptide(L)'
;MLKVIFPIISLVLLVLIVILAIISNKKVREESFSLRRFFPFEALTELKAPSSVLFLCLVAVFMASTVESYILTFFNLPTVVGKATALFLSVSTIFILTAFSINLVDYKKHVICDVLLFVLTSLGSILAFFTTLDNEVIYKFNFVLGIIMGVVGLALLVSLFVPKLKSWMYLEKSEENGKTIYVRPKNSILAIYEWMFIFAHGLNMILLAINGILDLLS
;
A
#
# COMPACT_ATOMS: atom_id res chain seq x y z
N MET A 1 -23.32 3.81 7.23
CA MET A 1 -23.02 4.93 6.31
C MET A 1 -21.54 5.29 6.30
N LEU A 2 -20.90 5.61 7.43
CA LEU A 2 -19.47 5.95 7.48
C LEU A 2 -18.54 4.82 6.96
N LYS A 3 -18.87 3.55 7.26
CA LYS A 3 -18.20 2.35 6.71
C LYS A 3 -18.19 2.26 5.18
N VAL A 4 -19.01 3.05 4.48
CA VAL A 4 -19.04 3.14 3.00
C VAL A 4 -18.32 4.39 2.52
N ILE A 5 -18.55 5.52 3.19
CA ILE A 5 -18.00 6.82 2.79
C ILE A 5 -16.47 6.82 2.83
N PHE A 6 -15.86 6.38 3.94
CA PHE A 6 -14.40 6.46 4.09
C PHE A 6 -13.62 5.57 3.11
N PRO A 7 -14.04 4.31 2.84
CA PRO A 7 -13.38 3.52 1.80
C PRO A 7 -13.50 4.13 0.40
N ILE A 8 -14.65 4.72 0.05
CA ILE A 8 -14.84 5.39 -1.24
C ILE A 8 -13.95 6.62 -1.36
N ILE A 9 -13.88 7.47 -0.32
CA ILE A 9 -12.96 8.62 -0.28
C ILE A 9 -11.52 8.14 -0.47
N SER A 10 -11.13 7.08 0.23
CA SER A 10 -9.79 6.48 0.13
C SER A 10 -9.49 6.02 -1.30
N LEU A 11 -10.44 5.37 -1.97
CA LEU A 11 -10.29 4.94 -3.37
C LEU A 11 -10.12 6.10 -4.34
N VAL A 12 -10.95 7.14 -4.20
CA VAL A 12 -10.85 8.34 -5.04
C VAL A 12 -9.48 8.99 -4.86
N LEU A 13 -9.01 9.13 -3.61
CA LEU A 13 -7.70 9.70 -3.32
C LEU A 13 -6.56 8.83 -3.84
N LEU A 14 -6.64 7.50 -3.71
CA LEU A 14 -5.65 6.59 -4.25
C LEU A 14 -5.51 6.74 -5.77
N VAL A 15 -6.63 6.81 -6.48
CA VAL A 15 -6.64 7.03 -7.93
C VAL A 15 -6.01 8.38 -8.29
N LEU A 16 -6.34 9.45 -7.56
CA LEU A 16 -5.73 10.76 -7.77
C LEU A 16 -4.22 10.75 -7.52
N ILE A 17 -3.76 10.11 -6.45
CA ILE A 17 -2.32 9.96 -6.13
C ILE A 17 -1.61 9.21 -7.26
N VAL A 18 -2.18 8.11 -7.75
CA VAL A 18 -1.63 7.32 -8.87
C VAL A 18 -1.57 8.14 -10.16
N ILE A 19 -2.63 8.88 -10.50
CA ILE A 19 -2.65 9.73 -11.69
C ILE A 19 -1.57 10.81 -11.59
N LEU A 20 -1.47 11.49 -10.44
CA LEU A 20 -0.45 12.53 -10.22
C LEU A 20 0.97 11.95 -10.29
N ALA A 21 1.18 10.76 -9.72
CA ALA A 21 2.45 10.05 -9.80
C ALA A 21 2.86 9.76 -11.26
N ILE A 22 1.92 9.28 -12.08
CA ILE A 22 2.16 9.02 -13.51
C ILE A 22 2.44 10.30 -14.29
N ILE A 23 1.66 11.37 -14.05
CA ILE A 23 1.85 12.68 -14.72
C ILE A 23 3.22 13.28 -14.37
N SER A 24 3.60 13.23 -13.08
CA SER A 24 4.91 13.70 -12.60
C SER A 24 6.04 13.01 -13.36
N ASN A 25 5.98 11.68 -13.47
CA ASN A 25 6.98 10.89 -14.18
C ASN A 25 7.09 11.25 -15.67
N LYS A 26 5.94 11.34 -16.37
CA LYS A 26 5.91 11.64 -17.81
C LYS A 26 6.53 13.01 -18.11
N LYS A 27 6.32 13.99 -17.22
CA LYS A 27 6.81 15.36 -17.38
C LYS A 27 8.33 15.46 -17.22
N VAL A 28 8.94 14.59 -16.40
CA VAL A 28 10.37 14.68 -16.10
C VAL A 28 11.22 13.74 -16.97
N ARG A 29 10.72 12.54 -17.28
CA ARG A 29 11.54 11.53 -17.97
C ARG A 29 11.29 11.43 -19.47
N GLU A 30 10.21 12.03 -19.99
CA GLU A 30 9.74 11.88 -21.39
C GLU A 30 9.59 10.42 -21.86
N GLU A 31 9.68 9.44 -20.95
CA GLU A 31 9.58 8.02 -21.25
C GLU A 31 8.13 7.52 -21.19
N SER A 32 7.85 6.45 -21.94
CA SER A 32 6.58 5.72 -21.82
C SER A 32 6.44 5.08 -20.43
N PHE A 33 5.24 5.15 -19.86
CA PHE A 33 4.95 4.58 -18.55
C PHE A 33 5.16 3.06 -18.53
N SER A 34 5.89 2.56 -17.54
CA SER A 34 6.07 1.13 -17.30
C SER A 34 6.16 0.84 -15.80
N LEU A 35 5.34 -0.11 -15.33
CA LEU A 35 5.30 -0.55 -13.92
C LEU A 35 6.65 -1.10 -13.43
N ARG A 36 7.52 -1.54 -14.34
CA ARG A 36 8.86 -2.07 -14.00
C ARG A 36 9.92 -0.99 -13.84
N ARG A 37 9.64 0.24 -14.28
CA ARG A 37 10.61 1.34 -14.33
C ARG A 37 10.24 2.48 -13.40
N PHE A 38 8.94 2.62 -13.15
CA PHE A 38 8.41 3.69 -12.34
C PHE A 38 8.07 3.23 -10.93
N PHE A 39 8.75 3.84 -9.97
CA PHE A 39 8.55 3.66 -8.54
C PHE A 39 7.50 4.67 -8.07
N PRO A 40 6.29 4.23 -7.72
CA PRO A 40 5.24 5.15 -7.31
C PRO A 40 5.65 6.01 -6.10
N PHE A 41 6.46 5.50 -5.18
CA PHE A 41 6.88 6.25 -4.00
C PHE A 41 7.89 7.38 -4.29
N GLU A 42 8.46 7.42 -5.49
CA GLU A 42 9.33 8.52 -5.94
C GLU A 42 8.59 9.68 -6.58
N ALA A 43 7.27 9.61 -6.74
CA ALA A 43 6.51 10.65 -7.42
C ALA A 43 6.79 12.07 -6.90
N LEU A 44 7.16 12.19 -5.62
CA LEU A 44 7.47 13.44 -4.92
C LEU A 44 8.82 14.06 -5.27
N THR A 45 9.85 13.26 -5.58
CA THR A 45 11.22 13.78 -5.83
C THR A 45 11.28 14.64 -7.08
N GLU A 46 10.37 14.38 -8.02
CA GLU A 46 10.30 15.03 -9.33
C GLU A 46 9.36 16.27 -9.33
N LEU A 47 8.66 16.55 -8.23
CA LEU A 47 7.70 17.65 -8.12
C LEU A 47 8.34 18.95 -7.58
N LYS A 48 7.88 20.10 -8.09
CA LYS A 48 8.21 21.41 -7.53
C LYS A 48 7.48 21.63 -6.19
N ALA A 49 8.09 22.38 -5.28
CA ALA A 49 7.63 22.60 -3.90
C ALA A 49 6.10 22.74 -3.68
N PRO A 50 5.34 23.62 -4.39
CA PRO A 50 3.90 23.72 -4.14
C PRO A 50 3.13 22.46 -4.54
N SER A 51 3.56 21.77 -5.60
CA SER A 51 2.96 20.49 -6.03
C SER A 51 3.33 19.34 -5.10
N SER A 52 4.55 19.34 -4.54
CA SER A 52 5.00 18.33 -3.57
C SER A 52 4.21 18.41 -2.27
N VAL A 53 3.93 19.63 -1.77
CA VAL A 53 3.10 19.83 -0.58
C VAL A 53 1.67 19.35 -0.82
N LEU A 54 1.07 19.71 -1.96
CA LEU A 54 -0.28 19.24 -2.31
C LEU A 54 -0.34 17.72 -2.39
N PHE A 55 0.66 17.09 -3.02
CA PHE A 55 0.74 15.64 -3.11
C PHE A 55 0.83 14.98 -1.73
N LEU A 56 1.67 15.49 -0.82
CA LEU A 56 1.76 14.99 0.55
C LEU A 56 0.44 15.17 1.32
N CYS A 57 -0.25 16.29 1.16
CA CYS A 57 -1.58 16.48 1.75
C CYS A 57 -2.57 15.44 1.25
N LEU A 58 -2.59 15.14 -0.06
CA LEU A 58 -3.46 14.09 -0.62
C LEU A 58 -3.13 12.71 -0.04
N VAL A 59 -1.84 12.37 0.07
CA VAL A 59 -1.39 11.11 0.70
C VAL A 59 -1.80 11.05 2.18
N ALA A 60 -1.68 12.16 2.91
CA ALA A 60 -2.07 12.21 4.31
C ALA A 60 -3.58 12.02 4.52
N VAL A 61 -4.42 12.64 3.67
CA VAL A 61 -5.88 12.45 3.72
C VAL A 61 -6.26 11.04 3.29
N PHE A 62 -5.58 10.47 2.29
CA PHE A 62 -5.74 9.06 1.90
C PHE A 62 -5.45 8.13 3.07
N MET A 63 -4.33 8.34 3.77
CA MET A 63 -3.96 7.56 4.95
C MET A 63 -5.02 7.69 6.05
N ALA A 64 -5.44 8.91 6.39
CA ALA A 64 -6.43 9.12 7.44
C ALA A 64 -7.77 8.43 7.14
N SER A 65 -8.28 8.57 5.91
CA SER A 65 -9.52 7.93 5.48
C SER A 65 -9.40 6.39 5.42
N THR A 66 -8.24 5.87 5.04
CA THR A 66 -7.97 4.43 5.00
C THR A 66 -7.89 3.83 6.42
N VAL A 67 -7.17 4.49 7.33
CA VAL A 67 -7.07 4.09 8.75
C VAL A 67 -8.45 4.09 9.41
N GLU A 68 -9.24 5.14 9.19
CA GLU A 68 -10.61 5.23 9.71
C GLU A 68 -11.49 4.09 9.18
N SER A 69 -11.33 3.72 7.90
CA SER A 69 -12.04 2.58 7.30
C SER A 69 -11.74 1.26 8.01
N TYR A 70 -10.47 1.01 8.34
CA TYR A 70 -10.06 -0.19 9.07
C TYR A 70 -10.55 -0.19 10.52
N ILE A 71 -10.50 0.97 11.19
CA ILE A 71 -11.03 1.11 12.57
C ILE A 71 -12.53 0.84 12.58
N LEU A 72 -13.30 1.51 11.72
CA LEU A 72 -14.75 1.38 11.68
C LEU A 72 -15.21 -0.05 11.37
N THR A 73 -14.44 -0.79 10.57
CA THR A 73 -14.78 -2.16 10.16
C THR A 73 -14.31 -3.20 11.17
N PHE A 74 -13.04 -3.16 11.57
CA PHE A 74 -12.41 -4.26 12.30
C PHE A 74 -12.19 -3.96 13.79
N PHE A 75 -11.84 -2.72 14.16
CA PHE A 75 -11.59 -2.39 15.57
C PHE A 75 -12.87 -2.43 16.42
N ASN A 76 -14.00 -2.10 15.81
CA ASN A 76 -15.31 -2.18 16.42
C ASN A 76 -15.82 -3.62 16.61
N LEU A 77 -15.15 -4.63 16.04
CA LEU A 77 -15.46 -6.02 16.34
C LEU A 77 -15.02 -6.33 17.78
N PRO A 78 -15.84 -7.03 18.58
CA PRO A 78 -15.53 -7.33 19.98
C PRO A 78 -14.48 -8.45 20.15
N THR A 79 -13.60 -8.64 19.17
CA THR A 79 -12.64 -9.75 19.12
C THR A 79 -11.21 -9.24 19.11
N VAL A 80 -10.29 -9.99 19.72
CA VAL A 80 -8.85 -9.68 19.69
C VAL A 80 -8.34 -9.71 18.25
N VAL A 81 -8.83 -10.64 17.44
CA VAL A 81 -8.49 -10.76 16.02
C VAL A 81 -8.90 -9.51 15.26
N GLY A 82 -10.12 -8.99 15.45
CA GLY A 82 -10.57 -7.75 14.81
C GLY A 82 -9.70 -6.53 15.16
N LYS A 83 -9.36 -6.37 16.44
CA LYS A 83 -8.48 -5.30 16.90
C LYS A 83 -7.07 -5.42 16.32
N ALA A 84 -6.52 -6.65 16.25
CA ALA A 84 -5.21 -6.91 15.64
C ALA A 84 -5.22 -6.64 14.14
N THR A 85 -6.28 -7.05 13.42
CA THR A 85 -6.49 -6.74 12.00
C THR A 85 -6.46 -5.23 11.76
N ALA A 86 -7.24 -4.46 12.53
CA ALA A 86 -7.27 -3.00 12.43
C ALA A 86 -5.89 -2.41 12.68
N LEU A 87 -5.19 -2.86 13.72
CA LEU A 87 -3.85 -2.37 14.06
C LEU A 87 -2.85 -2.60 12.92
N PHE A 88 -2.75 -3.83 12.41
CA PHE A 88 -1.77 -4.17 11.38
C PHE A 88 -2.02 -3.42 10.07
N LEU A 89 -3.27 -3.33 9.62
CA LEU A 89 -3.63 -2.62 8.39
C LEU A 89 -3.49 -1.09 8.53
N SER A 90 -3.82 -0.54 9.70
CA SER A 90 -3.65 0.90 9.95
C SER A 90 -2.17 1.28 10.06
N VAL A 91 -1.36 0.49 10.77
CA VAL A 91 0.09 0.73 10.86
C VAL A 91 0.75 0.57 9.48
N SER A 92 0.36 -0.42 8.68
CA SER A 92 0.88 -0.54 7.31
C SER A 92 0.56 0.70 6.47
N THR A 93 -0.64 1.26 6.61
CA THR A 93 -1.02 2.47 5.88
C THR A 93 -0.14 3.68 6.25
N ILE A 94 0.32 3.79 7.50
CA ILE A 94 1.25 4.85 7.93
C ILE A 94 2.63 4.69 7.25
N PHE A 95 3.07 3.46 7.02
CA PHE A 95 4.31 3.19 6.28
C PHE A 95 4.23 3.64 4.80
N ILE A 96 3.05 3.83 4.22
CA ILE A 96 2.91 4.41 2.87
C ILE A 96 3.40 5.85 2.83
N LEU A 97 2.96 6.68 3.77
CA LEU A 97 3.40 8.08 3.86
C LEU A 97 4.91 8.15 4.08
N THR A 98 5.42 7.23 4.90
CA THR A 98 6.86 7.09 5.16
C THR A 98 7.62 6.72 3.88
N ALA A 99 7.11 5.76 3.09
CA ALA A 99 7.71 5.36 1.82
C ALA A 99 7.78 6.51 0.81
N PHE A 100 6.73 7.34 0.74
CA PHE A 100 6.72 8.57 -0.07
C PHE A 100 7.72 9.65 0.41
N SER A 101 8.13 9.60 1.67
CA SER A 101 9.00 10.60 2.29
C SER A 101 10.48 10.20 2.30
N ILE A 102 10.79 8.91 2.10
CA ILE A 102 12.16 8.40 2.05
C ILE A 102 12.71 8.56 0.64
N ASN A 103 13.82 9.27 0.51
CA ASN A 103 14.56 9.31 -0.76
C ASN A 103 15.32 7.98 -0.95
N LEU A 104 15.27 7.41 -2.15
CA LEU A 104 15.99 6.17 -2.50
C LEU A 104 17.51 6.27 -2.46
N VAL A 105 18.08 7.47 -2.34
CA VAL A 105 19.49 7.63 -1.93
C VAL A 105 19.75 6.87 -0.62
N ASP A 106 18.78 6.83 0.29
CA ASP A 106 18.77 6.01 1.49
C ASP A 106 18.12 4.63 1.25
N TYR A 107 18.54 3.91 0.21
CA TYR A 107 17.89 2.67 -0.27
C TYR A 107 17.63 1.62 0.83
N LYS A 108 18.53 1.49 1.83
CA LYS A 108 18.34 0.55 2.95
C LYS A 108 17.10 0.88 3.77
N LYS A 109 16.85 2.16 4.04
CA LYS A 109 15.69 2.61 4.82
C LYS A 109 14.41 2.39 4.02
N HIS A 110 14.44 2.68 2.72
CA HIS A 110 13.32 2.47 1.80
C HIS A 110 12.91 1.00 1.75
N VAL A 111 13.88 0.10 1.55
CA VAL A 111 13.64 -1.34 1.52
C VAL A 111 13.09 -1.86 2.86
N ILE A 112 13.62 -1.40 4.00
CA ILE A 112 13.08 -1.80 5.30
C ILE A 112 11.63 -1.34 5.44
N CYS A 113 11.32 -0.11 5.02
CA CYS A 113 9.97 0.42 5.00
C CYS A 113 9.04 -0.46 4.14
N ASP A 114 9.45 -0.80 2.92
CA ASP A 114 8.67 -1.65 2.01
C ASP A 114 8.47 -3.07 2.56
N VAL A 115 9.49 -3.67 3.18
CA VAL A 115 9.35 -5.00 3.79
C VAL A 115 8.35 -4.97 4.95
N LEU A 116 8.44 -3.97 5.83
CA LEU A 116 7.49 -3.79 6.94
C LEU A 116 6.07 -3.58 6.42
N LEU A 117 5.93 -2.76 5.39
CA LEU A 117 4.70 -2.48 4.69
C LEU A 117 4.04 -3.77 4.16
N PHE A 118 4.83 -4.62 3.49
CA PHE A 118 4.38 -5.93 3.00
C PHE A 118 3.96 -6.88 4.11
N VAL A 119 4.79 -7.03 5.15
CA VAL A 119 4.50 -7.95 6.26
C VAL A 119 3.23 -7.53 6.99
N LEU A 120 3.09 -6.25 7.32
CA LEU A 120 1.94 -5.75 8.06
C LEU A 120 0.64 -5.84 7.25
N THR A 121 0.65 -5.46 5.97
CA THR A 121 -0.55 -5.60 5.13
C THR A 121 -0.90 -7.07 4.91
N SER A 122 0.09 -7.94 4.70
CA SER A 122 -0.13 -9.37 4.56
C SER A 122 -0.78 -9.97 5.81
N LEU A 123 -0.17 -9.77 6.97
CA LEU A 123 -0.69 -10.28 8.24
C LEU A 123 -2.08 -9.71 8.55
N GLY A 124 -2.28 -8.40 8.36
CA GLY A 124 -3.58 -7.77 8.54
C GLY A 124 -4.66 -8.36 7.64
N SER A 125 -4.37 -8.56 6.35
CA SER A 125 -5.32 -9.16 5.42
C SER A 125 -5.61 -10.65 5.71
N ILE A 126 -4.63 -11.41 6.20
CA ILE A 126 -4.84 -12.79 6.68
C ILE A 126 -5.72 -12.80 7.93
N LEU A 127 -5.47 -11.91 8.89
CA LEU A 127 -6.30 -11.80 10.09
C LEU A 127 -7.74 -11.38 9.77
N ALA A 128 -7.94 -10.55 8.74
CA ALA A 128 -9.27 -10.19 8.24
C ALA A 128 -10.09 -11.40 7.76
N PHE A 129 -9.46 -12.48 7.31
CA PHE A 129 -10.16 -13.74 7.06
C PHE A 129 -10.60 -14.40 8.37
N PHE A 130 -9.71 -14.47 9.36
CA PHE A 130 -10.00 -15.10 10.64
C PHE A 130 -11.11 -14.40 11.43
N THR A 131 -11.33 -13.09 11.24
CA THR A 131 -12.48 -12.38 11.85
C THR A 131 -13.84 -12.93 11.37
N THR A 132 -13.89 -13.58 10.20
CA THR A 132 -15.12 -14.16 9.64
C THR A 132 -15.48 -15.52 10.24
N LEU A 133 -14.50 -16.22 10.82
CA LEU A 133 -14.66 -17.56 11.39
C LEU A 133 -15.13 -17.55 12.84
N ASP A 134 -15.08 -16.39 13.51
CA ASP A 134 -15.48 -16.25 14.89
C ASP A 134 -17.00 -16.34 15.03
N ASN A 135 -17.51 -17.46 15.56
CA ASN A 135 -18.94 -17.75 15.66
C ASN A 135 -19.69 -16.95 16.73
N GLU A 136 -18.99 -16.26 17.62
CA GLU A 136 -19.60 -15.53 18.74
C GLU A 136 -20.06 -14.11 18.37
N VAL A 137 -19.72 -13.62 17.17
CA VAL A 137 -20.00 -12.24 16.77
C VAL A 137 -21.22 -12.17 15.84
N ILE A 138 -22.23 -11.38 16.24
CA ILE A 138 -23.45 -11.14 15.46
C ILE A 138 -23.15 -10.33 14.19
N TYR A 139 -22.27 -9.32 14.29
CA TYR A 139 -21.85 -8.48 13.17
C TYR A 139 -20.46 -8.89 12.71
N LYS A 140 -20.39 -9.71 11.66
CA LYS A 140 -19.11 -10.16 11.09
C LYS A 140 -18.82 -9.46 9.79
N PHE A 141 -17.52 -9.34 9.50
CA PHE A 141 -17.08 -9.10 8.14
C PHE A 141 -17.57 -10.24 7.24
N ASN A 142 -17.99 -9.90 6.01
CA ASN A 142 -18.55 -10.89 5.10
C ASN A 142 -17.52 -11.98 4.78
N PHE A 143 -17.96 -13.25 4.89
CA PHE A 143 -17.10 -14.42 4.72
C PHE A 143 -16.40 -14.48 3.37
N VAL A 144 -17.11 -14.20 2.27
CA VAL A 144 -16.54 -14.23 0.91
C VAL A 144 -15.48 -13.14 0.76
N LEU A 145 -15.75 -11.93 1.27
CA LEU A 145 -14.79 -10.83 1.25
C LEU A 145 -13.56 -11.16 2.11
N GLY A 146 -13.76 -11.83 3.25
CA GLY A 146 -12.69 -12.32 4.11
C GLY A 146 -11.78 -13.31 3.41
N ILE A 147 -12.32 -14.27 2.65
CA ILE A 147 -11.52 -15.20 1.84
C ILE A 147 -10.65 -14.44 0.84
N ILE A 148 -11.22 -13.45 0.13
CA ILE A 148 -10.47 -12.66 -0.85
C ILE A 148 -9.31 -11.92 -0.17
N MET A 149 -9.57 -11.25 0.96
CA MET A 149 -8.51 -10.58 1.74
C MET A 149 -7.44 -11.58 2.19
N GLY A 150 -7.83 -12.74 2.73
CA GLY A 150 -6.91 -13.77 3.19
C GLY A 150 -5.99 -14.30 2.08
N VAL A 151 -6.55 -14.59 0.90
CA VAL A 151 -5.79 -15.07 -0.27
C VAL A 151 -4.81 -14.00 -0.75
N VAL A 152 -5.23 -12.74 -0.83
CA VAL A 152 -4.34 -11.62 -1.21
C VAL A 152 -3.23 -11.46 -0.18
N GLY A 153 -3.56 -11.51 1.11
CA GLY A 153 -2.59 -11.43 2.19
C GLY A 153 -1.56 -12.55 2.13
N LEU A 154 -1.99 -13.79 1.87
CA LEU A 154 -1.09 -14.93 1.70
C LEU A 154 -0.21 -14.79 0.45
N ALA A 155 -0.76 -14.32 -0.67
CA ALA A 155 0.00 -14.07 -1.89
C ALA A 155 1.10 -13.01 -1.67
N LEU A 156 0.79 -11.93 -0.94
CA LEU A 156 1.78 -10.93 -0.53
C LEU A 156 2.85 -11.52 0.39
N LEU A 157 2.47 -12.39 1.34
CA LEU A 157 3.44 -13.03 2.23
C LEU A 157 4.42 -13.91 1.45
N VAL A 158 3.89 -14.79 0.59
CA VAL A 158 4.67 -15.71 -0.23
C VAL A 158 5.58 -14.94 -1.17
N SER A 159 5.11 -13.79 -1.67
CA SER A 159 5.94 -12.94 -2.53
C SER A 159 7.26 -12.59 -1.85
N LEU A 160 7.31 -12.27 -0.56
CA LEU A 160 8.55 -11.91 0.15
C LEU A 160 9.64 -13.02 0.15
N PHE A 161 9.27 -14.29 -0.04
CA PHE A 161 10.21 -15.41 -0.01
C PHE A 161 10.78 -15.79 -1.38
N VAL A 162 10.41 -15.10 -2.45
CA VAL A 162 10.89 -15.41 -3.80
C VAL A 162 12.39 -15.06 -3.93
N PRO A 163 13.31 -15.99 -4.25
CA PRO A 163 14.77 -15.75 -4.19
C PRO A 163 15.31 -14.65 -5.13
N LYS A 164 14.61 -14.35 -6.24
CA LYS A 164 14.90 -13.20 -7.11
C LYS A 164 14.76 -11.84 -6.38
N LEU A 165 14.24 -11.88 -5.15
CA LEU A 165 14.09 -10.80 -4.19
C LEU A 165 15.18 -10.81 -3.10
N LYS A 166 16.38 -11.30 -3.39
CA LYS A 166 17.57 -10.95 -2.60
C LYS A 166 18.47 -9.96 -3.34
N SER A 167 18.42 -9.95 -4.67
CA SER A 167 19.30 -9.13 -5.52
C SER A 167 18.71 -7.79 -5.96
N TRP A 168 17.38 -7.62 -5.93
CA TRP A 168 16.62 -6.39 -6.21
C TRP A 168 16.96 -5.14 -5.37
N MET A 169 17.62 -5.28 -4.22
CA MET A 169 17.97 -4.18 -3.31
C MET A 169 19.27 -3.46 -3.70
N TYR A 170 20.05 -4.04 -4.62
CA TYR A 170 21.33 -3.51 -5.02
C TYR A 170 21.16 -2.63 -6.25
N LEU A 171 21.40 -1.32 -6.07
CA LEU A 171 21.70 -0.43 -7.19
C LEU A 171 22.89 -1.03 -7.97
N GLU A 172 22.86 -0.92 -9.29
CA GLU A 172 23.97 -1.38 -10.13
C GLU A 172 25.19 -0.52 -9.82
N LYS A 173 26.28 -1.14 -9.36
CA LYS A 173 27.56 -0.44 -9.21
C LYS A 173 28.09 -0.13 -10.60
N SER A 174 28.22 1.16 -10.91
CA SER A 174 28.95 1.65 -12.08
C SER A 174 30.16 2.45 -11.59
N GLU A 175 31.28 2.32 -12.27
CA GLU A 175 32.44 3.19 -12.01
C GLU A 175 32.50 4.25 -13.10
N GLU A 176 32.24 5.50 -12.73
CA GLU A 176 32.49 6.65 -13.58
C GLU A 176 33.63 7.46 -12.99
N ASN A 177 34.69 7.68 -13.77
CA ASN A 177 35.84 8.52 -13.41
C ASN A 177 36.50 8.14 -12.07
N GLY A 178 36.62 6.84 -11.77
CA GLY A 178 37.26 6.35 -10.55
C GLY A 178 36.43 6.52 -9.26
N LYS A 179 35.18 6.96 -9.36
CA LYS A 179 34.20 6.92 -8.27
C LYS A 179 33.15 5.85 -8.55
N THR A 180 32.92 4.99 -7.56
CA THR A 180 31.80 4.05 -7.59
C THR A 180 30.50 4.84 -7.42
N ILE A 181 29.72 4.92 -8.49
CA ILE A 181 28.35 5.45 -8.50
C ILE A 181 27.36 4.28 -8.48
N TYR A 182 26.25 4.47 -7.79
CA TYR A 182 25.20 3.46 -7.71
C TYR A 182 24.05 3.89 -8.62
N VAL A 183 23.84 3.16 -9.71
CA VAL A 183 22.91 3.52 -10.78
C VAL A 183 21.68 2.62 -10.71
N ARG A 184 20.52 3.20 -11.07
CA ARG A 184 19.26 2.48 -11.08
C ARG A 184 19.23 1.43 -12.20
N PRO A 185 18.84 0.17 -11.91
CA PRO A 185 18.58 -0.80 -12.96
C PRO A 185 17.38 -0.40 -13.81
N LYS A 186 17.48 -0.58 -15.13
CA LYS A 186 16.43 -0.19 -16.09
C LYS A 186 15.09 -0.90 -15.86
N ASN A 187 15.10 -2.10 -15.28
CA ASN A 187 13.91 -2.83 -14.87
C ASN A 187 14.09 -3.23 -13.40
N SER A 188 13.33 -2.60 -12.50
CA SER A 188 13.35 -2.92 -11.09
C SER A 188 12.17 -3.80 -10.73
N ILE A 189 12.47 -4.93 -10.07
CA ILE A 189 11.45 -5.76 -9.45
C ILE A 189 10.79 -4.99 -8.30
N LEU A 190 11.53 -4.17 -7.55
CA LEU A 190 10.99 -3.40 -6.42
C LEU A 190 9.83 -2.48 -6.84
N ALA A 191 9.93 -1.83 -8.01
CA ALA A 191 8.84 -1.01 -8.56
C ALA A 191 7.54 -1.82 -8.75
N ILE A 192 7.63 -3.07 -9.22
CA ILE A 192 6.47 -3.96 -9.34
C ILE A 192 5.85 -4.24 -7.97
N TYR A 193 6.67 -4.39 -6.93
CA TYR A 193 6.19 -4.66 -5.57
C TYR A 193 5.49 -3.46 -4.96
N GLU A 194 6.04 -2.25 -5.13
CA GLU A 194 5.36 -1.02 -4.71
C GLU A 194 3.98 -0.90 -5.41
N TRP A 195 3.90 -1.23 -6.70
CA TRP A 195 2.63 -1.28 -7.42
C TRP A 195 1.67 -2.36 -6.92
N MET A 196 2.16 -3.58 -6.70
CA MET A 196 1.37 -4.67 -6.11
C MET A 196 0.77 -4.23 -4.77
N PHE A 197 1.54 -3.50 -3.98
CA PHE A 197 1.11 -2.98 -2.70
C PHE A 197 -0.01 -1.93 -2.83
N ILE A 198 0.18 -0.94 -3.71
CA ILE A 198 -0.85 0.05 -4.02
C ILE A 198 -2.15 -0.62 -4.47
N PHE A 199 -2.05 -1.63 -5.34
CA PHE A 199 -3.22 -2.39 -5.79
C PHE A 199 -3.86 -3.21 -4.68
N ALA A 200 -3.08 -3.81 -3.78
CA ALA A 200 -3.61 -4.54 -2.64
C ALA A 200 -4.40 -3.64 -1.69
N HIS A 201 -3.94 -2.42 -1.43
CA HIS A 201 -4.72 -1.45 -0.65
C HIS A 201 -5.96 -0.95 -1.37
N GLY A 202 -5.87 -0.69 -2.68
CA GLY A 202 -7.05 -0.39 -3.50
C GLY A 202 -8.09 -1.51 -3.40
N LEU A 203 -7.66 -2.76 -3.53
CA LEU A 203 -8.54 -3.92 -3.39
C LEU A 203 -9.15 -4.00 -1.99
N ASN A 204 -8.36 -3.84 -0.92
CA ASN A 204 -8.88 -3.81 0.45
C ASN A 204 -9.98 -2.74 0.61
N MET A 205 -9.77 -1.53 0.10
CA MET A 205 -10.79 -0.46 0.19
C MET A 205 -12.06 -0.79 -0.62
N ILE A 206 -11.93 -1.43 -1.79
CA ILE A 206 -13.09 -1.93 -2.54
C ILE A 206 -13.87 -2.94 -1.71
N LEU A 207 -13.19 -3.92 -1.10
CA LEU A 207 -13.83 -4.95 -0.29
C LEU A 207 -14.51 -4.36 0.95
N LEU A 208 -13.88 -3.38 1.62
CA LEU A 208 -14.50 -2.66 2.74
C LEU A 208 -15.73 -1.86 2.32
N ALA A 209 -15.69 -1.17 1.17
CA ALA A 209 -16.83 -0.44 0.64
C ALA A 209 -18.01 -1.39 0.36
N ILE A 210 -17.74 -2.54 -0.28
CA ILE A 210 -18.74 -3.57 -0.54
C ILE A 210 -19.32 -4.09 0.79
N ASN A 211 -18.48 -4.41 1.78
CA ASN A 211 -18.97 -4.85 3.08
C ASN A 211 -19.88 -3.80 3.73
N GLY A 212 -19.47 -2.53 3.72
CA GLY A 212 -20.27 -1.45 4.28
C GLY A 212 -21.62 -1.26 3.57
N ILE A 213 -21.70 -1.55 2.26
CA ILE A 213 -22.95 -1.53 1.50
C ILE A 213 -23.83 -2.72 1.88
N LEU A 214 -23.25 -3.92 2.00
CA LEU A 214 -23.99 -5.11 2.44
C LEU A 214 -24.58 -4.90 3.84
N ASP A 215 -23.80 -4.37 4.79
CA ASP A 215 -24.24 -4.02 6.15
C ASP A 215 -25.42 -3.01 6.16
N LEU A 216 -25.58 -2.18 5.12
CA LEU A 216 -26.67 -1.21 5.00
C LEU A 216 -27.94 -1.80 4.39
N LEU A 217 -27.81 -2.91 3.64
CA LEU A 217 -28.90 -3.57 2.95
C LEU A 217 -29.51 -4.73 3.76
N SER A 218 -28.79 -5.22 4.77
CA SER A 218 -29.24 -6.22 5.75
C SER A 218 -30.00 -5.58 6.92
#